data_AF-A0A829N9R1-F1
#
_entry.id   AF-A0A829N9R1-F1
#
_cell.length_a   1.000
_cell.length_b   1.000
_cell.length_c   1.000
_cell.angle_alpha   90.00
_cell.angle_beta   90.00
_cell.angle_gamma   90.00
#
_symmetry.space_group_name_H-M   'P 1'
#
loop_
_entity.id
_entity.type
_entity.pdbx_description
1 polymer ?
#
loop_
_entity_poly.entity_id
_entity_poly.type
_entity_poly.pdbx_seq_one_letter_code
_entity_poly.pdbx_strand_id
1 'polypeptide(L)'
;MGQRAQPSGISLTDDDVAIVKGMIARGDRQHDIAAWFGVNGGRIGEVASGRTFPHVEPAPTQLLPPQGPYLSGRQTAVLIAALTKARNALDGAEAFIRASM
;
A
#
# COMPACT_ATOMS: atom_id res chain seq x y z
N MET A 1 9.40 15.35 -27.55
CA MET A 1 8.67 14.20 -26.97
C MET A 1 9.48 13.67 -25.80
N GLY A 2 8.89 13.56 -24.60
CA GLY A 2 9.61 13.11 -23.40
C GLY A 2 9.85 11.60 -23.43
N GLN A 3 11.04 11.18 -22.98
CA GLN A 3 11.38 9.77 -22.82
C GLN A 3 10.51 9.16 -21.71
N ARG A 4 9.95 7.97 -21.92
CA ARG A 4 9.12 7.30 -20.92
C ARG A 4 10.00 6.87 -19.74
N ALA A 5 9.47 6.97 -18.53
CA ALA A 5 10.10 6.38 -17.34
C ALA A 5 10.22 4.86 -17.50
N GLN A 6 11.21 4.27 -16.83
CA GLN A 6 11.35 2.82 -16.77
C GLN A 6 10.11 2.19 -16.11
N PRO A 7 9.66 1.00 -16.54
CA PRO A 7 8.58 0.28 -15.90
C PRO A 7 8.89 0.01 -14.42
N SER A 8 7.89 0.11 -13.54
CA SER A 8 8.07 -0.13 -12.10
C SER A 8 8.31 -1.59 -11.74
N GLY A 9 8.06 -2.53 -12.66
CA GLY A 9 8.14 -3.97 -12.40
C GLY A 9 6.98 -4.56 -11.58
N ILE A 10 6.04 -3.72 -11.10
CA ILE A 10 4.90 -4.15 -10.30
C ILE A 10 3.73 -4.51 -11.23
N SER A 11 3.21 -5.73 -11.09
CA SER A 11 2.04 -6.24 -11.81
C SER A 11 1.06 -6.89 -10.85
N LEU A 12 -0.24 -6.75 -11.11
CA LEU A 12 -1.27 -7.46 -10.35
C LEU A 12 -1.36 -8.92 -10.82
N THR A 13 -1.40 -9.83 -9.87
CA THR A 13 -1.76 -11.25 -10.06
C THR A 13 -3.27 -11.44 -10.02
N ASP A 14 -3.76 -12.64 -10.37
CA ASP A 14 -5.19 -12.97 -10.25
C ASP A 14 -5.68 -12.85 -8.79
N ASP A 15 -4.85 -13.23 -7.80
CA ASP A 15 -5.17 -13.08 -6.38
C ASP A 15 -5.25 -11.61 -5.96
N ASP A 16 -4.32 -10.77 -6.43
CA ASP A 16 -4.37 -9.32 -6.20
C ASP A 16 -5.66 -8.72 -6.80
N VAL A 17 -6.03 -9.16 -8.01
CA VAL A 17 -7.23 -8.70 -8.69
C VAL A 17 -8.49 -9.12 -7.95
N ALA A 18 -8.55 -10.32 -7.38
CA ALA A 18 -9.67 -10.74 -6.55
C ALA A 18 -9.86 -9.77 -5.37
N ILE A 19 -8.78 -9.39 -4.70
CA ILE A 19 -8.80 -8.41 -3.61
C ILE A 19 -9.23 -7.03 -4.14
N VAL A 20 -8.66 -6.54 -5.26
CA VAL A 20 -9.05 -5.27 -5.89
C VAL A 20 -10.54 -5.23 -6.18
N LYS A 21 -11.09 -6.28 -6.80
CA LYS A 21 -12.52 -6.36 -7.10
C LYS A 21 -13.37 -6.41 -5.84
N GLY A 22 -12.94 -7.13 -4.80
CA GLY A 22 -13.62 -7.12 -3.51
C GLY A 22 -13.60 -5.74 -2.84
N MET A 23 -12.49 -5.00 -2.91
CA MET A 23 -12.39 -3.62 -2.42
C MET A 23 -13.31 -2.67 -3.20
N ILE A 24 -13.39 -2.81 -4.53
CA ILE A 24 -14.32 -2.04 -5.37
C ILE A 24 -15.78 -2.35 -4.97
N ALA A 25 -16.11 -3.64 -4.80
CA ALA A 25 -17.46 -4.06 -4.40
C ALA A 25 -17.83 -3.55 -2.99
N ARG A 26 -16.85 -3.43 -2.08
CA ARG A 26 -17.01 -2.80 -0.75
C ARG A 26 -17.23 -1.28 -0.83
N GLY A 27 -16.92 -0.65 -1.96
CA GLY A 27 -17.06 0.80 -2.17
C GLY A 27 -15.78 1.60 -1.91
N ASP A 28 -14.63 0.94 -1.85
CA ASP A 28 -13.34 1.61 -1.64
C ASP A 28 -12.97 2.48 -2.86
N ARG A 29 -12.27 3.60 -2.60
CA ARG A 29 -11.87 4.52 -3.66
C ARG A 29 -10.71 3.94 -4.47
N GLN A 30 -10.78 4.04 -5.80
CA GLN A 30 -9.73 3.49 -6.68
C GLN A 30 -8.32 4.01 -6.40
N HIS A 31 -8.18 5.27 -5.95
CA HIS A 31 -6.87 5.82 -5.58
C HIS A 31 -6.33 5.22 -4.27
N ASP A 32 -7.19 4.90 -3.31
CA ASP A 32 -6.79 4.20 -2.09
C ASP A 32 -6.38 2.76 -2.42
N ILE A 33 -7.16 2.07 -3.26
CA ILE A 33 -6.80 0.74 -3.76
C ILE A 33 -5.44 0.78 -4.50
N ALA A 34 -5.24 1.75 -5.39
CA ALA A 34 -3.97 1.89 -6.11
C ALA A 34 -2.79 2.13 -5.16
N ALA A 35 -2.99 2.93 -4.10
CA ALA A 35 -1.99 3.17 -3.08
C ALA A 35 -1.65 1.91 -2.28
N TRP A 36 -2.64 1.06 -1.97
CA TRP A 36 -2.42 -0.23 -1.29
C TRP A 36 -1.49 -1.15 -2.07
N PHE A 37 -1.74 -1.30 -3.38
CA PHE A 37 -0.96 -2.19 -4.24
C PHE A 37 0.31 -1.56 -4.83
N GLY A 38 0.52 -0.25 -4.64
CA GLY A 38 1.66 0.46 -5.22
C GLY A 38 1.62 0.50 -6.76
N VAL A 39 0.42 0.53 -7.36
CA VAL A 39 0.23 0.52 -8.82
C VAL A 39 -0.31 1.85 -9.34
N ASN A 40 -0.27 2.04 -10.66
CA ASN A 40 -0.90 3.19 -11.31
C ASN A 40 -2.43 3.12 -11.18
N GLY A 41 -3.09 4.22 -10.86
CA GLY A 41 -4.56 4.27 -10.71
C GLY A 41 -5.34 3.84 -11.96
N GLY A 42 -4.79 4.06 -13.16
CA GLY A 42 -5.36 3.56 -14.41
C GLY A 42 -5.48 2.03 -14.45
N ARG A 43 -4.54 1.31 -13.80
CA ARG A 43 -4.60 -0.16 -13.68
C ARG A 43 -5.81 -0.60 -12.87
N ILE A 44 -6.11 0.10 -11.77
CA ILE A 44 -7.31 -0.18 -10.97
C ILE A 44 -8.57 0.13 -11.79
N GLY A 45 -8.56 1.20 -12.60
CA GLY A 45 -9.66 1.51 -13.53
C GLY A 45 -9.90 0.44 -14.60
N GLU A 46 -8.84 -0.16 -15.14
CA GLU A 46 -8.92 -1.30 -16.08
C GLU A 46 -9.56 -2.54 -15.44
N VAL A 47 -9.26 -2.82 -14.17
CA VAL A 47 -9.91 -3.90 -13.40
C VAL A 47 -11.36 -3.55 -13.11
N ALA A 48 -11.63 -2.34 -12.64
CA ALA A 48 -12.98 -1.88 -12.28
C ALA A 48 -13.95 -1.87 -13.47
N SER A 49 -13.44 -1.59 -14.67
CA SER A 49 -14.23 -1.64 -15.90
C SER A 49 -14.46 -3.05 -16.46
N GLY A 50 -13.83 -4.07 -15.87
CA GLY A 50 -13.91 -5.45 -16.35
C GLY A 50 -13.15 -5.71 -17.65
N ARG A 51 -12.38 -4.74 -18.16
CA ARG A 51 -11.56 -4.92 -19.38
C ARG A 51 -10.42 -5.91 -19.19
N THR A 52 -9.92 -6.02 -17.97
CA THR A 52 -8.85 -6.93 -17.60
C THR A 52 -9.34 -7.90 -16.54
N PHE A 53 -8.81 -9.13 -16.59
CA PHE A 53 -9.15 -10.21 -15.65
C PHE A 53 -10.66 -10.48 -15.50
N PRO A 54 -11.43 -10.64 -16.59
CA PRO A 54 -12.87 -10.85 -16.49
C PRO A 54 -13.24 -12.14 -15.74
N HIS A 55 -12.35 -13.13 -15.72
CA HIS A 55 -12.54 -14.44 -15.10
C HIS A 55 -12.32 -14.48 -13.58
N VAL A 56 -11.75 -13.42 -13.00
CA VAL A 56 -11.43 -13.38 -11.57
C VAL A 56 -12.64 -12.93 -10.76
N GLU A 57 -13.10 -13.75 -9.82
CA GLU A 57 -14.18 -13.38 -8.90
C GLU A 57 -13.67 -12.49 -7.75
N PRO A 58 -14.51 -11.58 -7.21
CA PRO A 58 -14.12 -10.73 -6.09
C PRO A 58 -13.87 -11.55 -4.82
N ALA A 59 -12.82 -11.20 -4.09
CA ALA A 59 -12.53 -11.78 -2.79
C ALA A 59 -13.61 -11.37 -1.75
N PRO A 60 -13.96 -12.26 -0.81
CA PRO A 60 -14.90 -11.96 0.26
C PRO A 60 -14.35 -10.89 1.22
N THR A 61 -15.25 -10.12 1.84
CA THR A 61 -14.91 -8.97 2.70
C THR A 61 -13.89 -9.28 3.81
N GLN A 62 -13.90 -10.50 4.34
CA GLN A 62 -13.03 -10.96 5.42
C GLN A 62 -11.56 -11.09 5.00
N LEU A 63 -11.30 -11.22 3.70
CA LEU A 63 -9.95 -11.31 3.14
C LEU A 63 -9.43 -9.96 2.64
N LEU A 64 -10.27 -8.92 2.68
CA LEU A 64 -9.88 -7.60 2.22
C LEU A 64 -9.02 -6.90 3.27
N PRO A 65 -8.06 -6.06 2.84
CA PRO A 65 -7.33 -5.20 3.76
C PRO A 65 -8.28 -4.21 4.46
N PRO A 66 -7.83 -3.55 5.54
CA PRO A 66 -8.58 -2.47 6.17
C PRO A 66 -9.00 -1.42 5.13
N GLN A 67 -10.20 -0.86 5.30
CA GLN A 67 -10.65 0.21 4.42
C GLN A 67 -9.78 1.46 4.58
N GLY A 68 -9.41 2.08 3.45
CA GLY A 68 -8.61 3.30 3.43
C GLY A 68 -9.30 4.53 4.03
N PRO A 69 -8.62 5.69 4.02
CA PRO A 69 -7.40 5.98 3.28
C PRO A 69 -6.14 5.38 3.92
N TYR A 70 -5.16 5.05 3.08
CA TYR A 70 -3.84 4.58 3.52
C TYR A 70 -2.87 5.74 3.68
N LEU A 71 -1.81 5.54 4.47
CA LEU A 71 -0.77 6.55 4.63
C LEU A 71 -0.14 6.91 3.28
N SER A 72 -0.12 8.20 2.98
CA SER A 72 0.65 8.70 1.85
C SER A 72 2.15 8.46 2.05
N GLY A 73 2.92 8.37 0.97
CA GLY A 73 4.38 8.25 1.06
C GLY A 73 5.04 9.36 1.91
N ARG A 74 4.47 10.57 1.91
CA ARG A 74 4.91 11.68 2.78
C ARG A 74 4.68 11.36 4.25
N GLN A 75 3.50 10.86 4.62
CA GLN A 75 3.21 10.49 6.01
C GLN A 75 4.06 9.30 6.46
N THR A 76 4.26 8.32 5.59
CA THR A 76 5.15 7.18 5.85
C THR A 76 6.58 7.63 6.13
N ALA A 77 7.13 8.57 5.34
CA ALA A 77 8.46 9.13 5.58
C ALA A 77 8.56 9.84 6.93
N VAL A 78 7.54 10.62 7.32
CA VAL A 78 7.47 11.27 8.64
C VAL A 78 7.43 10.23 9.77
N LEU A 79 6.63 9.17 9.60
CA LEU A 79 6.50 8.10 10.58
C LEU A 79 7.82 7.35 10.77
N ILE A 80 8.51 7.00 9.68
CA ILE A 80 9.82 6.34 9.72
C ILE A 80 10.84 7.22 10.46
N ALA A 81 10.89 8.52 10.16
CA ALA A 81 11.80 9.44 10.84
C ALA A 81 11.50 9.53 12.35
N ALA A 82 10.23 9.60 12.72
CA ALA A 82 9.80 9.63 14.12
C ALA A 82 10.16 8.33 14.86
N LEU A 83 9.92 7.17 14.25
CA LEU A 83 10.25 5.86 14.82
C LEU A 83 11.77 5.68 14.99
N THR A 84 12.57 6.11 14.01
CA THR A 84 14.03 6.09 14.12
C THR A 84 14.51 6.97 15.26
N LYS A 85 13.95 8.17 15.42
CA LYS A 85 14.27 9.06 16.54
C LYS A 85 13.92 8.41 17.88
N ALA A 86 12.75 7.78 17.99
CA ALA A 86 12.33 7.10 19.20
C ALA A 86 13.26 5.93 19.56
N ARG A 87 13.65 5.11 18.58
CA ARG A 87 14.62 4.03 18.76
C ARG A 87 15.95 4.55 19.32
N ASN A 88 16.53 5.56 18.68
CA ASN A 88 17.81 6.11 19.12
C ASN A 88 17.76 6.67 20.56
N ALA A 89 16.62 7.24 20.95
CA ALA A 89 16.43 7.74 22.32
C ALA A 89 16.39 6.59 23.35
N LEU A 90 15.75 5.47 23.01
CA LEU A 90 15.74 4.27 23.84
C LEU A 90 17.14 3.65 23.96
N ASP A 91 17.87 3.52 22.84
CA ASP A 91 19.23 2.98 22.83
C ASP A 91 20.18 3.85 23.70
N GLY A 92 20.03 5.17 23.63
CA GLY A 92 20.78 6.10 24.47
C GLY A 92 20.45 5.98 25.96
N ALA A 93 19.17 5.81 26.31
CA ALA A 93 18.75 5.59 27.69
C ALA A 93 19.27 4.26 28.25
N GLU A 94 19.26 3.19 27.45
CA GLU A 94 19.82 1.90 27.83
C GLU A 94 21.33 1.98 28.08
N ALA A 95 22.07 2.64 27.19
CA ALA A 95 23.51 2.84 27.35
C ALA A 95 23.84 3.63 28.64
N PHE A 96 23.05 4.66 28.94
CA PHE A 96 23.20 5.45 30.17
C PHE A 96 22.98 4.61 31.43
N ILE A 97 21.92 3.80 31.46
CA ILE A 97 21.61 2.91 32.59
C ILE A 97 22.74 1.90 32.80
N ARG A 98 23.21 1.25 31.72
CA ARG A 98 24.32 0.27 31.80
C ARG A 98 25.63 0.87 32.28
N ALA A 99 25.93 2.12 31.91
CA ALA A 99 27.14 2.80 32.35
C ALA A 99 27.06 3.31 33.81
N SER A 100 25.86 3.37 34.38
CA SER A 100 25.60 3.87 35.74
C SER A 100 25.43 2.76 36.78
N MET A 101 25.52 1.48 36.38
CA MET A 101 25.60 0.31 37.26
C MET A 101 27.04 -0.13 37.41
#